data_AF-A2C5X5-F1
#
_entry.id   AF-A2C5X5-F1
#
_cell.length_a   1.000
_cell.length_b   1.000
_cell.length_c   1.000
_cell.angle_alpha   90.00
_cell.angle_beta   90.00
_cell.angle_gamma   90.00
#
_symmetry.space_group_name_H-M   'P 1'
#
loop_
_entity.id
_entity.type
_entity.pdbx_description
1 polymer ?
#
loop_
_entity_poly.entity_id
_entity_poly.type
_entity_poly.pdbx_seq_one_letter_code
_entity_poly.pdbx_strand_id
1 'polypeptide(L)'
;MRVDETNHPPLMFLGDKPVKGSEVVDIIRRQGMTKLFIRKIILDMALKEMIISPEEESQLLEDFRTKEQLEADDYYIDFLSKKQIDDKMLRYDLTMPKRMVMYREERWGPQASAIYLKHKDRFDLVVYQRLKLDSSEQFNCADIMREVYFRLKEHEESWESLAKQLNPSQSEPSALSGPVPVSEVEPEVLQALRKAGPGKVCRPIRILNSMIIVQLEYFESATFDNELRNRILQMEFENWLEEESTKMLKNVSFPR
;
A
#
# COMPACT_ATOMS: atom_id res chain seq x y z
N MET A 1 -33.87 -28.33 31.09
CA MET A 1 -32.52 -28.91 30.89
C MET A 1 -31.61 -27.76 30.48
N ARG A 2 -31.00 -27.10 31.48
CA ARG A 2 -30.05 -26.01 31.24
C ARG A 2 -28.75 -26.65 30.79
N VAL A 3 -28.32 -26.35 29.57
CA VAL A 3 -26.98 -26.68 29.11
C VAL A 3 -26.03 -25.80 29.92
N ASP A 4 -25.06 -26.44 30.55
CA ASP A 4 -24.06 -25.83 31.43
C ASP A 4 -23.07 -25.01 30.58
N GLU A 5 -23.49 -23.80 30.19
CA GLU A 5 -22.61 -22.81 29.57
C GLU A 5 -21.76 -22.19 30.68
N THR A 6 -20.52 -22.67 30.84
CA THR A 6 -19.29 -21.93 31.23
C THR A 6 -18.36 -22.76 32.12
N ASN A 7 -17.78 -23.84 31.57
CA ASN A 7 -16.49 -24.32 32.09
C ASN A 7 -15.54 -24.69 30.95
N HIS A 8 -15.26 -23.72 30.08
CA HIS A 8 -14.13 -23.84 29.17
C HIS A 8 -12.82 -23.65 29.96
N PRO A 9 -11.81 -24.51 29.76
CA PRO A 9 -10.52 -24.39 30.42
C PRO A 9 -9.86 -23.05 30.07
N PRO A 10 -8.96 -22.54 30.94
CA PRO A 10 -8.20 -21.34 30.64
C PRO A 10 -7.38 -21.53 29.36
N LEU A 11 -7.38 -20.51 28.50
CA LEU A 11 -6.63 -20.52 27.24
C LEU A 11 -5.13 -20.30 27.51
N MET A 12 -4.81 -19.43 28.46
CA MET A 12 -3.45 -19.12 28.89
C MET A 12 -3.45 -18.60 30.34
N PHE A 13 -2.26 -18.45 30.92
CA PHE A 13 -2.06 -17.86 32.23
C PHE A 13 -1.19 -16.61 32.13
N LEU A 14 -1.56 -15.55 32.85
CA LEU A 14 -0.74 -14.36 33.06
C LEU A 14 -0.30 -14.34 34.54
N GLY A 15 0.89 -14.89 34.80
CA GLY A 15 1.27 -15.28 36.16
C GLY A 15 0.32 -16.36 36.66
N ASP A 16 -0.29 -16.16 37.84
CA ASP A 16 -1.28 -17.08 38.40
C ASP A 16 -2.70 -16.83 37.90
N LYS A 17 -2.91 -15.80 37.06
CA LYS A 17 -4.25 -15.43 36.58
C LYS A 17 -4.63 -16.23 35.33
N PRO A 18 -5.66 -17.10 35.38
CA PRO A 18 -6.19 -17.75 34.19
C PRO A 18 -6.87 -16.72 33.29
N VAL A 19 -6.62 -16.81 31.98
CA VAL A 19 -7.27 -15.98 30.95
C VAL A 19 -8.13 -16.88 30.06
N LYS A 20 -9.42 -16.57 29.98
CA LYS A 20 -10.38 -17.29 29.14
C LYS A 20 -10.37 -16.75 27.70
N GLY A 21 -10.79 -17.57 26.74
CA GLY A 21 -10.90 -17.14 25.34
C GLY A 21 -11.77 -15.90 25.13
N SER A 22 -12.86 -15.77 25.89
CA SER A 22 -13.73 -14.58 25.86
C SER A 22 -13.00 -13.30 26.30
N GLU A 23 -12.13 -13.39 27.32
CA GLU A 23 -11.34 -12.25 27.79
C GLU A 23 -10.32 -11.79 26.75
N VAL A 24 -9.70 -12.73 26.02
CA VAL A 24 -8.81 -12.40 24.90
C VAL A 24 -9.57 -11.67 23.79
N VAL A 25 -10.76 -12.17 23.42
CA VAL A 25 -11.62 -11.51 22.42
C VAL A 25 -11.99 -10.09 22.86
N ASP A 26 -12.35 -9.90 24.13
CA ASP A 26 -12.66 -8.57 24.67
C ASP A 26 -11.46 -7.62 24.69
N ILE A 27 -10.25 -8.14 24.92
CA ILE A 27 -9.02 -7.34 24.82
C ILE A 27 -8.79 -6.92 23.36
N ILE A 28 -8.87 -7.84 22.40
CA ILE A 28 -8.70 -7.55 20.96
C ILE A 28 -9.67 -6.45 20.53
N ARG A 29 -10.93 -6.52 20.97
CA ARG A 29 -11.95 -5.51 20.66
C ARG A 29 -11.64 -4.15 21.28
N ARG A 30 -11.33 -4.11 22.59
CA ARG A 30 -11.02 -2.85 23.29
C ARG A 30 -9.79 -2.15 22.75
N GLN A 31 -8.81 -2.90 22.24
CA GLN A 31 -7.60 -2.34 21.64
C GLN A 31 -7.75 -2.01 20.14
N GLY A 32 -8.94 -2.16 19.55
CA GLY A 32 -9.16 -1.88 18.13
C GLY A 32 -8.47 -2.87 17.17
N MET A 33 -8.02 -4.03 17.67
CA MET A 33 -7.24 -5.00 16.90
C MET A 33 -8.09 -5.99 16.11
N THR A 34 -9.43 -5.91 16.20
CA THR A 34 -10.36 -6.83 15.53
C THR A 34 -10.11 -6.97 14.04
N LYS A 35 -9.90 -5.85 13.33
CA LYS A 35 -9.64 -5.87 11.88
C LYS A 35 -8.34 -6.60 11.54
N LEU A 36 -7.27 -6.31 12.28
CA LEU A 36 -5.97 -6.95 12.08
C LEU A 36 -6.05 -8.46 12.34
N PHE A 37 -6.77 -8.87 13.38
CA PHE A 37 -6.97 -10.27 13.71
C PHE A 37 -7.75 -11.03 12.63
N ILE A 38 -8.87 -10.47 12.15
CA ILE A 38 -9.66 -11.05 11.05
C ILE A 38 -8.81 -11.17 9.78
N ARG A 39 -8.05 -10.13 9.46
CA ARG A 39 -7.15 -10.14 8.31
C ARG A 39 -6.13 -11.27 8.39
N LYS A 40 -5.53 -11.51 9.56
CA LYS A 40 -4.62 -12.64 9.80
C LYS A 40 -5.32 -14.00 9.61
N ILE A 41 -6.53 -14.16 10.11
CA ILE A 41 -7.31 -15.40 9.91
C ILE A 41 -7.59 -15.64 8.43
N ILE A 42 -8.02 -14.62 7.68
CA ILE A 42 -8.29 -14.75 6.24
C ILE A 42 -7.03 -15.12 5.47
N LEU A 43 -5.90 -14.52 5.84
CA LEU A 43 -4.60 -14.86 5.29
C LEU A 43 -4.29 -16.35 5.53
N ASP A 44 -4.37 -16.82 6.77
CA ASP A 44 -4.06 -18.21 7.11
C ASP A 44 -5.01 -19.20 6.40
N MET A 45 -6.29 -18.88 6.30
CA MET A 45 -7.27 -19.69 5.55
C MET A 45 -6.92 -19.78 4.06
N ALA A 46 -6.52 -18.68 3.45
CA ALA A 46 -6.20 -18.63 2.03
C ALA A 46 -4.89 -19.35 1.68
N LEU A 47 -3.92 -19.30 2.58
CA LEU A 47 -2.62 -19.94 2.38
C LEU A 47 -2.58 -21.41 2.78
N LYS A 48 -3.64 -21.94 3.39
CA LYS A 48 -3.70 -23.33 3.88
C LYS A 48 -3.46 -24.37 2.78
N GLU A 49 -3.93 -24.11 1.57
CA GLU A 49 -3.78 -25.01 0.42
C GLU A 49 -2.41 -24.87 -0.26
N MET A 50 -1.59 -23.87 0.12
CA MET A 50 -0.25 -23.67 -0.41
C MET A 50 0.74 -24.61 0.29
N ILE A 51 0.90 -25.80 -0.27
CA ILE A 51 1.77 -26.85 0.28
C ILE A 51 3.23 -26.51 -0.03
N ILE A 52 4.04 -26.39 1.02
CA ILE A 52 5.50 -26.34 0.91
C ILE A 52 6.03 -27.74 1.21
N SER A 53 6.97 -28.20 0.38
CA SER A 53 7.58 -29.53 0.59
C SER A 53 8.39 -29.57 1.89
N PRO A 54 8.45 -30.74 2.57
CA PRO A 54 9.26 -30.88 3.79
C PRO A 54 10.74 -30.55 3.60
N GLU A 55 11.29 -30.86 2.42
CA GLU A 55 12.67 -30.56 2.06
C GLU A 55 12.90 -29.04 2.00
N GLU A 56 12.00 -28.30 1.35
CA GLU A 56 12.10 -26.84 1.25
C GLU A 56 11.87 -26.15 2.59
N GLU A 57 10.94 -26.62 3.41
CA GLU A 57 10.73 -26.11 4.77
C GLU A 57 11.99 -26.31 5.64
N SER A 58 12.65 -27.46 5.49
CA SER A 58 13.91 -27.75 6.20
C SER A 58 15.04 -26.83 5.76
N GLN A 59 15.17 -26.58 4.45
CA GLN A 59 16.16 -25.64 3.92
C GLN A 59 15.93 -24.22 4.42
N LEU A 60 14.68 -23.74 4.43
CA LEU A 60 14.34 -22.41 4.94
C LEU A 60 14.70 -22.26 6.42
N LEU A 61 14.50 -23.31 7.21
CA LEU A 61 14.90 -23.31 8.62
C LEU A 61 16.42 -23.30 8.79
N GLU A 62 17.15 -24.10 8.00
CA GLU A 62 18.62 -24.13 8.04
C GLU A 62 19.21 -22.76 7.66
N ASP A 63 18.75 -22.17 6.56
CA ASP A 63 19.19 -20.85 6.10
C ASP A 63 18.92 -19.77 7.18
N PHE A 64 17.75 -19.84 7.82
CA PHE A 64 17.40 -18.94 8.92
C PHE A 64 18.32 -19.14 10.12
N ARG A 65 18.58 -20.39 10.53
CA ARG A 65 19.47 -20.70 11.66
C ARG A 65 20.89 -20.22 11.40
N THR A 66 21.44 -20.42 10.20
CA THR A 66 22.77 -19.89 9.84
C THR A 66 22.80 -18.36 9.86
N LYS A 67 21.77 -17.71 9.29
CA LYS A 67 21.71 -16.25 9.26
C LYS A 67 21.64 -15.62 10.66
N GLU A 68 20.87 -16.23 11.55
CA GLU A 68 20.66 -15.75 12.92
C GLU A 68 21.67 -16.33 13.93
N GLN A 69 22.66 -17.11 13.47
CA GLN A 69 23.70 -17.76 14.29
C GLN A 69 23.12 -18.72 15.36
N LEU A 70 22.11 -19.49 14.97
CA LEU A 70 21.36 -20.45 15.79
C LEU A 70 21.68 -21.91 15.39
N GLU A 71 22.88 -22.18 14.89
CA GLU A 71 23.25 -23.52 14.43
C GLU A 71 23.27 -24.52 15.59
N ALA A 72 23.77 -24.11 16.77
CA ALA A 72 23.72 -24.93 17.98
C ALA A 72 22.30 -24.95 18.59
N ASP A 73 21.85 -26.13 19.02
CA ASP A 73 20.49 -26.33 19.54
C ASP A 73 20.19 -25.51 20.79
N ASP A 74 21.18 -25.28 21.67
CA ASP A 74 21.00 -24.44 22.86
C ASP A 74 20.61 -23.00 22.50
N TYR A 75 21.24 -22.42 21.46
CA TYR A 75 20.90 -21.07 20.97
C TYR A 75 19.53 -21.04 20.30
N TYR A 76 19.20 -22.08 19.55
CA TYR A 76 17.90 -22.19 18.89
C TYR A 76 16.75 -22.31 19.89
N ILE A 77 16.89 -23.14 20.93
CA ILE A 77 15.91 -23.30 22.00
C ILE A 77 15.74 -21.99 22.79
N ASP A 78 16.84 -21.30 23.11
CA ASP A 78 16.79 -19.98 23.77
C ASP A 78 16.08 -18.93 22.90
N PHE A 79 16.33 -18.93 21.59
CA PHE A 79 15.63 -18.06 20.65
C PHE A 79 14.11 -18.30 20.65
N LEU A 80 13.67 -19.56 20.52
CA LEU A 80 12.25 -19.94 20.53
C LEU A 80 11.58 -19.50 21.84
N SER A 81 12.25 -19.74 22.98
CA SER A 81 11.79 -19.32 24.31
C SER A 81 11.64 -17.80 24.43
N LYS A 82 12.65 -17.04 24.01
CA LYS A 82 12.63 -15.56 24.02
C LYS A 82 11.52 -14.99 23.13
N LYS A 83 11.23 -15.66 22.01
CA LYS A 83 10.15 -15.29 21.08
C LYS A 83 8.79 -15.84 21.49
N GLN A 84 8.71 -16.72 22.49
CA GLN A 84 7.49 -17.38 22.95
C GLN A 84 6.76 -18.13 21.83
N ILE A 85 7.52 -18.78 20.94
CA ILE A 85 7.00 -19.58 19.83
C ILE A 85 7.60 -20.99 19.89
N ASP A 86 6.93 -21.96 19.26
CA ASP A 86 7.47 -23.30 19.06
C ASP A 86 8.07 -23.47 17.65
N ASP A 87 8.73 -24.61 17.41
CA ASP A 87 9.32 -24.96 16.11
C ASP A 87 8.29 -24.96 14.98
N LYS A 88 7.04 -25.37 15.24
CA LYS A 88 5.98 -25.40 14.23
C LYS A 88 5.55 -23.99 13.83
N MET A 89 5.40 -23.09 14.80
CA MET A 89 5.09 -21.69 14.56
C MET A 89 6.21 -21.01 13.77
N LEU A 90 7.48 -21.26 14.13
CA LEU A 90 8.60 -20.70 13.38
C LEU A 90 8.63 -21.21 11.93
N ARG A 91 8.49 -22.53 11.71
CA ARG A 91 8.43 -23.10 10.35
C ARG A 91 7.27 -22.54 9.54
N TYR A 92 6.12 -22.35 10.18
CA TYR A 92 4.98 -21.68 9.56
C TYR A 92 5.39 -20.26 9.10
N ASP A 93 5.95 -19.44 9.99
CA ASP A 93 6.36 -18.07 9.67
C ASP A 93 7.42 -18.00 8.57
N LEU A 94 8.38 -18.94 8.55
CA LEU A 94 9.42 -19.01 7.51
C LEU A 94 8.86 -19.40 6.14
N THR A 95 7.83 -20.22 6.10
CA THR A 95 7.18 -20.66 4.85
C THR A 95 6.15 -19.66 4.32
N MET A 96 5.64 -18.76 5.16
CA MET A 96 4.61 -17.78 4.81
C MET A 96 4.94 -16.93 3.56
N PRO A 97 6.12 -16.30 3.42
CA PRO A 97 6.44 -15.50 2.23
C PRO A 97 6.30 -16.29 0.93
N LYS A 98 6.73 -17.56 0.93
CA LYS A 98 6.66 -18.43 -0.24
C LYS A 98 5.23 -18.85 -0.56
N ARG A 99 4.44 -19.24 0.46
CA ARG A 99 3.00 -19.51 0.30
C ARG A 99 2.28 -18.30 -0.29
N MET A 100 2.59 -17.09 0.17
CA MET A 100 2.00 -15.88 -0.37
C MET A 100 2.36 -15.66 -1.84
N VAL A 101 3.60 -15.97 -2.26
CA VAL A 101 3.99 -15.90 -3.68
C VAL A 101 3.19 -16.92 -4.48
N MET A 102 3.16 -18.19 -4.07
CA MET A 102 2.40 -19.24 -4.77
C MET A 102 0.91 -18.88 -4.91
N TYR A 103 0.29 -18.41 -3.84
CA TYR A 103 -1.11 -18.01 -3.85
C TYR A 103 -1.37 -16.84 -4.82
N ARG A 104 -0.48 -15.85 -4.83
CA ARG A 104 -0.53 -14.72 -5.76
C ARG A 104 -0.42 -15.17 -7.22
N GLU A 105 0.50 -16.09 -7.47
CA GLU A 105 0.75 -16.66 -8.79
C GLU A 105 -0.45 -17.47 -9.30
N GLU A 106 -0.97 -18.40 -8.49
CA GLU A 106 -2.13 -19.21 -8.88
C GLU A 106 -3.37 -18.36 -9.16
N ARG A 107 -3.60 -17.33 -8.33
CA ARG A 107 -4.84 -16.56 -8.37
C ARG A 107 -4.84 -15.41 -9.38
N TRP A 108 -3.72 -14.71 -9.56
CA TRP A 108 -3.63 -13.55 -10.45
C TRP A 108 -2.55 -13.64 -11.53
N GLY A 109 -1.63 -14.60 -11.43
CA GLY A 109 -0.56 -14.80 -12.40
C GLY A 109 -1.06 -14.92 -13.85
N PRO A 110 -2.09 -15.74 -14.14
CA PRO A 110 -2.62 -15.90 -15.50
C PRO A 110 -3.21 -14.62 -16.11
N GLN A 111 -3.79 -13.73 -15.29
CA GLN A 111 -4.39 -12.47 -15.76
C GLN A 111 -3.51 -11.23 -15.57
N ALA A 112 -2.27 -11.37 -15.10
CA ALA A 112 -1.40 -10.23 -14.79
C ALA A 112 -1.20 -9.27 -15.99
N SER A 113 -1.02 -9.83 -17.20
CA SER A 113 -0.87 -9.04 -18.42
C SER A 113 -2.16 -8.29 -18.81
N ALA A 114 -3.32 -8.93 -18.62
CA ALA A 114 -4.61 -8.32 -18.86
C ALA A 114 -4.91 -7.19 -17.85
N ILE A 115 -4.57 -7.38 -16.58
CA ILE A 115 -4.67 -6.35 -15.54
C ILE A 115 -3.77 -5.16 -15.88
N TYR A 116 -2.51 -5.43 -16.28
CA TYR A 116 -1.58 -4.41 -16.74
C TYR A 116 -2.17 -3.57 -17.89
N LEU A 117 -2.68 -4.22 -18.94
CA LEU A 117 -3.23 -3.50 -20.10
C LEU A 117 -4.47 -2.68 -19.74
N LYS A 118 -5.34 -3.20 -18.88
CA LYS A 118 -6.57 -2.53 -18.46
C LYS A 118 -6.29 -1.30 -17.59
N HIS A 119 -5.22 -1.33 -16.81
CA HIS A 119 -4.87 -0.31 -15.83
C HIS A 119 -3.49 0.32 -16.10
N LYS A 120 -3.13 0.43 -17.38
CA LYS A 120 -1.79 0.90 -17.80
C LYS A 120 -1.47 2.29 -17.27
N ASP A 121 -2.48 3.15 -17.12
CA ASP A 121 -2.38 4.48 -16.52
C ASP A 121 -1.96 4.47 -15.04
N ARG A 122 -2.16 3.37 -14.31
CA ARG A 122 -1.64 3.21 -12.94
C ARG A 122 -0.15 2.92 -12.90
N PHE A 123 0.43 2.54 -14.03
CA PHE A 123 1.81 2.09 -14.13
C PHE A 123 2.65 3.08 -14.94
N ASP A 124 2.07 3.69 -15.97
CA ASP A 124 2.68 4.80 -16.70
C ASP A 124 2.89 5.98 -15.76
N LEU A 125 4.07 6.60 -15.86
CA LEU A 125 4.45 7.75 -15.06
C LEU A 125 4.41 9.02 -15.90
N VAL A 126 4.27 10.15 -15.22
CA VAL A 126 4.37 11.48 -15.81
C VAL A 126 5.22 12.38 -14.95
N VAL A 127 6.06 13.17 -15.62
CA VAL A 127 6.78 14.29 -15.03
C VAL A 127 6.31 15.56 -15.71
N TYR A 128 5.94 16.55 -14.92
CA TYR A 128 5.37 17.81 -15.40
C TYR A 128 5.64 18.94 -14.40
N GLN A 129 5.69 20.16 -14.90
CA GLN A 129 5.70 21.35 -14.05
C GLN A 129 4.27 21.78 -13.73
N ARG A 130 4.04 22.27 -12.51
CA ARG A 130 2.73 22.65 -11.98
C ARG A 130 2.86 23.86 -11.08
N LEU A 131 2.03 24.87 -11.34
CA LEU A 131 1.74 25.95 -10.42
C LEU A 131 0.27 25.94 -10.08
N LYS A 132 -0.06 26.20 -8.81
CA LYS A 132 -1.42 26.24 -8.31
C LYS A 132 -1.60 27.52 -7.49
N LEU A 133 -2.76 28.16 -7.64
CA LEU A 133 -3.21 29.24 -6.79
C LEU A 133 -4.67 29.01 -6.40
N ASP A 134 -4.96 29.03 -5.10
CA ASP A 134 -6.29 28.79 -4.56
C ASP A 134 -7.08 30.09 -4.42
N SER A 135 -8.35 30.08 -4.85
CA SER A 135 -9.24 31.25 -4.76
C SER A 135 -9.58 31.63 -3.32
N SER A 136 -9.36 30.73 -2.36
CA SER A 136 -9.46 31.02 -0.92
C SER A 136 -8.29 31.86 -0.41
N GLU A 137 -7.15 31.83 -1.09
CA GLU A 137 -5.94 32.57 -0.72
C GLU A 137 -5.87 33.91 -1.45
N GLN A 138 -6.41 33.98 -2.68
CA GLN A 138 -6.36 35.19 -3.49
C GLN A 138 -7.60 35.38 -4.37
N PHE A 139 -8.29 36.51 -4.17
CA PHE A 139 -9.57 36.80 -4.82
C PHE A 139 -9.46 36.98 -6.35
N ASN A 140 -8.32 37.47 -6.85
CA ASN A 140 -8.04 37.70 -8.28
C ASN A 140 -7.15 36.59 -8.89
N CYS A 141 -7.23 35.36 -8.38
CA CYS A 141 -6.39 34.23 -8.82
C CYS A 141 -6.37 34.01 -10.34
N ALA A 142 -7.49 34.23 -11.04
CA ALA A 142 -7.57 34.03 -12.49
C ALA A 142 -6.74 35.04 -13.30
N ASP A 143 -6.65 36.29 -12.84
CA ASP A 143 -5.86 37.33 -13.52
C ASP A 143 -4.36 37.14 -13.21
N ILE A 144 -4.02 36.82 -11.97
CA ILE A 144 -2.65 36.47 -11.56
C ILE A 144 -2.15 35.29 -12.40
N MET A 145 -2.89 34.18 -12.46
CA MET A 145 -2.47 33.01 -13.22
C MET A 145 -2.44 33.27 -14.74
N ARG A 146 -3.20 34.24 -15.25
CA ARG A 146 -3.09 34.66 -16.65
C ARG A 146 -1.76 35.38 -16.92
N GLU A 147 -1.34 36.26 -16.02
CA GLU A 147 -0.05 36.92 -16.10
C GLU A 147 1.10 35.91 -16.00
N VAL A 148 1.05 35.02 -15.00
CA VAL A 148 2.01 33.93 -14.83
C VAL A 148 2.15 33.09 -16.10
N TYR A 149 1.03 32.78 -16.76
CA TYR A 149 1.04 32.05 -18.03
C TYR A 149 1.83 32.79 -19.13
N PHE A 150 1.64 34.10 -19.28
CA PHE A 150 2.36 34.87 -20.30
C PHE A 150 3.85 34.95 -19.99
N ARG A 151 4.23 35.22 -18.74
CA ARG A 151 5.64 35.24 -18.32
C ARG A 151 6.35 33.91 -18.60
N LEU A 152 5.70 32.79 -18.27
CA LEU A 152 6.23 31.45 -18.56
C LEU A 152 6.35 31.18 -20.06
N LYS A 153 5.31 31.54 -20.82
CA LYS A 153 5.25 31.31 -22.28
C LYS A 153 6.30 32.14 -23.04
N GLU A 154 6.57 33.35 -22.58
CA GLU A 154 7.54 34.28 -23.18
C GLU A 154 8.95 34.09 -22.59
N HIS A 155 9.13 33.10 -21.70
CA HIS A 155 10.39 32.80 -21.02
C HIS A 155 10.96 33.99 -20.23
N GLU A 156 10.10 34.90 -19.77
CA GLU A 156 10.49 36.04 -18.95
C GLU A 156 10.88 35.62 -17.53
N GLU A 157 10.30 34.52 -17.05
CA GLU A 157 10.49 34.04 -15.70
C GLU A 157 10.47 32.50 -15.63
N SER A 158 11.24 31.92 -14.69
CA SER A 158 11.30 30.46 -14.51
C SER A 158 10.15 29.94 -13.63
N TRP A 159 9.83 28.67 -13.82
CA TRP A 159 8.84 27.94 -13.02
C TRP A 159 9.16 27.95 -11.52
N GLU A 160 10.44 27.83 -11.16
CA GLU A 160 10.93 27.77 -9.80
C GLU A 160 10.86 29.15 -9.11
N SER A 161 11.10 30.24 -9.85
CA SER A 161 10.90 31.60 -9.34
C SER A 161 9.42 31.82 -9.01
N LEU A 162 8.53 31.47 -9.94
CA LEU A 162 7.08 31.63 -9.76
C LEU A 162 6.52 30.71 -8.67
N ALA A 163 7.03 29.49 -8.52
CA ALA A 163 6.65 28.60 -7.43
C ALA A 163 6.93 29.22 -6.05
N LYS A 164 8.10 29.86 -5.89
CA LYS A 164 8.47 30.57 -4.66
C LYS A 164 7.58 31.78 -4.39
N GLN A 165 7.20 32.51 -5.43
CA GLN A 165 6.32 33.68 -5.29
C GLN A 165 4.89 33.30 -4.94
N LEU A 166 4.37 32.22 -5.55
CA LEU A 166 3.00 31.77 -5.31
C LEU A 166 2.83 31.00 -4.00
N ASN A 167 3.87 30.31 -3.54
CA ASN A 167 3.83 29.49 -2.32
C ASN A 167 4.97 29.85 -1.34
N PRO A 168 5.05 31.09 -0.84
CA PRO A 168 6.18 31.55 -0.02
C PRO A 168 6.24 30.88 1.37
N SER A 169 5.16 30.26 1.82
CA SER A 169 5.08 29.53 3.09
C SER A 169 5.67 28.11 3.03
N GLN A 170 5.92 27.57 1.83
CA GLN A 170 6.53 26.26 1.68
C GLN A 170 8.04 26.35 1.89
N SER A 171 8.60 25.41 2.66
CA SER A 171 10.04 25.38 2.96
C SER A 171 10.91 25.21 1.70
N GLU A 172 10.41 24.45 0.72
CA GLU A 172 11.07 24.19 -0.57
C GLU A 172 10.03 24.21 -1.71
N PRO A 173 9.61 25.40 -2.17
CA PRO A 173 8.64 25.52 -3.24
C PRO A 173 9.24 24.98 -4.55
N SER A 174 8.65 23.93 -5.10
CA SER A 174 9.03 23.35 -6.38
C SER A 174 7.84 23.34 -7.32
N ALA A 175 8.07 23.73 -8.57
CA ALA A 175 7.08 23.56 -9.64
C ALA A 175 7.11 22.14 -10.20
N LEU A 176 8.21 21.38 -10.04
CA LEU A 176 8.34 20.06 -10.62
C LEU A 176 7.49 19.04 -9.85
N SER A 177 6.61 18.35 -10.57
CA SER A 177 5.77 17.27 -10.09
C SER A 177 6.12 15.98 -10.83
N GLY A 178 6.41 14.92 -10.09
CA GLY A 178 6.70 13.60 -10.64
C GLY A 178 8.11 13.08 -10.34
N PRO A 179 8.42 11.84 -10.75
CA PRO A 179 7.55 10.92 -11.47
C PRO A 179 6.38 10.43 -10.61
N VAL A 180 5.15 10.59 -11.09
CA VAL A 180 3.92 10.09 -10.43
C VAL A 180 3.08 9.26 -11.41
N PRO A 181 2.30 8.27 -10.93
CA PRO A 181 1.37 7.54 -11.77
C PRO A 181 0.40 8.46 -12.52
N VAL A 182 0.18 8.19 -13.79
CA VAL A 182 -0.78 8.95 -14.62
C VAL A 182 -2.19 8.91 -14.00
N SER A 183 -2.55 7.81 -13.33
CA SER A 183 -3.83 7.67 -12.63
C SER A 183 -4.02 8.62 -11.44
N GLU A 184 -2.96 9.23 -10.90
CA GLU A 184 -3.04 10.18 -9.78
C GLU A 184 -3.23 11.64 -10.23
N VAL A 185 -3.08 11.92 -11.52
CA VAL A 185 -3.22 13.27 -12.08
C VAL A 185 -4.68 13.56 -12.41
N GLU A 186 -5.16 14.76 -12.10
CA GLU A 186 -6.54 15.15 -12.39
C GLU A 186 -6.86 15.04 -13.90
N PRO A 187 -8.03 14.51 -14.31
CA PRO A 187 -8.35 14.26 -15.71
C PRO A 187 -8.20 15.50 -16.61
N GLU A 188 -8.58 16.68 -16.11
CA GLU A 188 -8.48 17.96 -16.81
C GLU A 188 -7.02 18.36 -17.08
N VAL A 189 -6.14 18.15 -16.09
CA VAL A 189 -4.70 18.39 -16.21
C VAL A 189 -4.09 17.43 -17.23
N LEU A 190 -4.40 16.14 -17.08
CA LEU A 190 -3.85 15.11 -17.96
C LEU A 190 -4.28 15.32 -19.42
N GLN A 191 -5.54 15.71 -19.65
CA GLN A 191 -6.04 16.04 -20.98
C GLN A 191 -5.30 17.25 -21.58
N ALA A 192 -5.04 18.29 -20.78
CA ALA A 192 -4.31 19.47 -21.23
C ALA A 192 -2.85 19.14 -21.58
N LEU A 193 -2.15 18.39 -20.72
CA LEU A 193 -0.78 17.93 -20.95
C LEU A 193 -0.65 17.12 -22.25
N ARG A 194 -1.56 16.14 -22.46
CA ARG A 194 -1.58 15.32 -23.69
C ARG A 194 -1.84 16.14 -24.94
N LYS A 195 -2.74 17.13 -24.86
CA LYS A 195 -3.09 17.99 -26.00
C LYS A 195 -1.98 18.98 -26.36
N ALA A 196 -1.30 19.55 -25.36
CA ALA A 196 -0.22 20.51 -25.57
C ALA A 196 1.04 19.83 -26.11
N GLY A 197 1.40 18.68 -25.51
CA GLY A 197 2.65 17.98 -25.75
C GLY A 197 3.82 18.54 -24.92
N PRO A 198 5.00 17.88 -24.95
CA PRO A 198 6.15 18.24 -24.15
C PRO A 198 6.63 19.69 -24.39
N GLY A 199 7.07 20.35 -23.32
CA GLY A 199 7.65 21.69 -23.35
C GLY A 199 6.67 22.84 -23.57
N LYS A 200 5.37 22.58 -23.74
CA LYS A 200 4.37 23.62 -23.97
C LYS A 200 3.60 23.97 -22.70
N VAL A 201 3.67 25.25 -22.31
CA VAL A 201 2.88 25.81 -21.21
C VAL A 201 1.39 25.79 -21.58
N CYS A 202 0.59 25.11 -20.76
CA CYS A 202 -0.86 25.08 -20.90
C CYS A 202 -1.48 26.39 -20.42
N ARG A 203 -2.59 26.79 -21.05
CA ARG A 203 -3.39 27.92 -20.53
C ARG A 203 -3.90 27.58 -19.11
N PRO A 204 -4.15 28.59 -18.25
CA PRO A 204 -4.67 28.36 -16.91
C PRO A 204 -5.95 27.50 -16.92
N ILE A 205 -5.93 26.42 -16.16
CA ILE A 205 -7.01 25.45 -16.01
C ILE A 205 -7.67 25.71 -14.66
N ARG A 206 -9.00 25.81 -14.65
CA ARG A 206 -9.75 25.90 -13.41
C ARG A 206 -10.14 24.50 -12.94
N ILE A 207 -9.77 24.16 -11.71
CA ILE A 207 -10.16 22.90 -11.05
C ILE A 207 -10.72 23.26 -9.67
N LEU A 208 -11.99 22.96 -9.44
CA LEU A 208 -12.70 23.35 -8.21
C LEU A 208 -12.49 24.86 -7.90
N ASN A 209 -11.80 25.15 -6.79
CA ASN A 209 -11.51 26.49 -6.29
C ASN A 209 -10.07 26.93 -6.60
N SER A 210 -9.40 26.28 -7.54
CA SER A 210 -7.99 26.54 -7.85
C SER A 210 -7.80 26.87 -9.32
N MET A 211 -6.82 27.72 -9.59
CA MET A 211 -6.28 27.96 -10.93
C MET A 211 -4.91 27.29 -11.03
N ILE A 212 -4.71 26.52 -12.10
CA ILE A 212 -3.52 25.68 -12.27
C ILE A 212 -2.91 25.95 -13.65
N ILE A 213 -1.58 26.05 -13.71
CA ILE A 213 -0.81 26.09 -14.96
C ILE A 213 0.12 24.89 -14.95
N VAL A 214 0.20 24.19 -16.08
CA VAL A 214 1.04 23.01 -16.21
C VAL A 214 1.84 23.00 -17.51
N GLN A 215 2.95 22.27 -17.51
CA GLN A 215 3.75 21.98 -18.69
C GLN A 215 4.26 20.54 -18.60
N LEU A 216 4.13 19.78 -19.69
CA LEU A 216 4.61 18.40 -19.73
C LEU A 216 6.13 18.39 -19.91
N GLU A 217 6.84 17.64 -19.07
CA GLU A 217 8.24 17.28 -19.33
C GLU A 217 8.27 16.01 -20.21
N TYR A 218 7.76 14.89 -19.68
CA TYR A 218 7.62 13.64 -20.42
C TYR A 218 6.60 12.69 -19.78
N PHE A 219 6.10 11.77 -20.60
CA PHE A 219 5.44 10.55 -20.13
C PHE A 219 6.42 9.39 -20.22
N GLU A 220 6.42 8.54 -19.21
CA GLU A 220 7.20 7.31 -19.18
C GLU A 220 6.23 6.13 -19.18
N SER A 221 6.30 5.32 -20.23
CA SER A 221 5.44 4.15 -20.34
C SER A 221 6.03 2.99 -19.55
N ALA A 222 5.22 2.41 -18.67
CA ALA A 222 5.63 1.21 -17.96
C ALA A 222 5.88 0.05 -18.95
N THR A 223 6.88 -0.76 -18.64
CA THR A 223 7.15 -2.01 -19.35
C THR A 223 6.64 -3.17 -18.51
N PHE A 224 5.93 -4.12 -19.13
CA PHE A 224 5.46 -5.30 -18.43
C PHE A 224 6.59 -6.33 -18.30
N ASP A 225 7.43 -6.13 -17.30
CA ASP A 225 8.49 -7.05 -16.89
C ASP A 225 8.12 -7.82 -15.62
N ASN A 226 9.04 -8.65 -15.12
CA ASN A 226 8.82 -9.46 -13.92
C ASN A 226 8.63 -8.61 -12.65
N GLU A 227 9.27 -7.44 -12.57
CA GLU A 227 9.15 -6.55 -11.41
C GLU A 227 7.74 -5.95 -11.37
N LEU A 228 7.28 -5.38 -12.48
CA LEU A 228 5.94 -4.82 -12.59
C LEU A 228 4.87 -5.90 -12.41
N ARG A 229 5.08 -7.10 -12.98
CA ARG A 229 4.20 -8.25 -12.76
C ARG A 229 4.07 -8.58 -11.28
N ASN A 230 5.18 -8.70 -10.55
CA ASN A 230 5.16 -8.97 -9.11
C ASN A 230 4.43 -7.86 -8.33
N ARG A 231 4.65 -6.60 -8.71
CA ARG A 231 3.94 -5.45 -8.11
C ARG A 231 2.44 -5.54 -8.34
N ILE A 232 2.00 -5.89 -9.55
CA ILE A 232 0.58 -6.11 -9.87
C ILE A 232 0.00 -7.22 -8.99
N LEU A 233 0.66 -8.38 -8.92
CA LEU A 233 0.19 -9.49 -8.10
C LEU A 233 0.10 -9.14 -6.62
N GLN A 234 1.05 -8.36 -6.10
CA GLN A 234 1.02 -7.87 -4.72
C GLN A 234 -0.13 -6.89 -4.49
N MET A 235 -0.35 -5.94 -5.39
CA MET A 235 -1.45 -4.97 -5.29
C MET A 235 -2.81 -5.67 -5.31
N GLU A 236 -3.03 -6.61 -6.23
CA GLU A 236 -4.28 -7.35 -6.35
C GLU A 236 -4.53 -8.22 -5.11
N PHE A 237 -3.49 -8.84 -4.58
CA PHE A 237 -3.57 -9.59 -3.34
C PHE A 237 -3.94 -8.72 -2.15
N GLU A 238 -3.34 -7.54 -2.03
CA GLU A 238 -3.63 -6.61 -0.93
C GLU A 238 -5.07 -6.08 -1.01
N ASN A 239 -5.52 -5.70 -2.21
CA ASN A 239 -6.89 -5.27 -2.47
C ASN A 239 -7.89 -6.36 -2.08
N TRP A 240 -7.66 -7.60 -2.55
CA TRP A 240 -8.51 -8.73 -2.22
C TRP A 240 -8.55 -9.02 -0.72
N LEU A 241 -7.40 -9.00 -0.04
CA LEU A 241 -7.32 -9.28 1.39
C LEU A 241 -8.05 -8.21 2.20
N GLU A 242 -7.97 -6.95 1.80
CA GLU A 242 -8.72 -5.84 2.40
C GLU A 242 -10.23 -5.97 2.17
N GLU A 243 -10.65 -6.34 0.97
CA GLU A 243 -12.06 -6.59 0.63
C GLU A 243 -12.65 -7.73 1.46
N GLU A 244 -11.98 -8.89 1.51
CA GLU A 244 -12.44 -10.03 2.30
C GLU A 244 -12.42 -9.71 3.80
N SER A 245 -11.40 -8.98 4.29
CA SER A 245 -11.35 -8.53 5.69
C SER A 245 -12.52 -7.64 6.05
N THR A 246 -12.86 -6.68 5.17
CA THR A 246 -13.99 -5.77 5.37
C THR A 246 -15.32 -6.51 5.34
N LYS A 247 -15.48 -7.45 4.40
CA LYS A 247 -16.67 -8.30 4.29
C LYS A 247 -16.85 -9.17 5.53
N MET A 248 -15.78 -9.83 5.98
CA MET A 248 -15.82 -10.70 7.16
C MET A 248 -16.10 -9.90 8.44
N LEU A 249 -15.49 -8.72 8.59
CA LEU A 249 -15.73 -7.83 9.73
C LEU A 249 -17.22 -7.45 9.89
N LYS A 250 -17.96 -7.26 8.78
CA LYS A 250 -19.41 -6.99 8.82
C LYS A 250 -20.23 -8.19 9.34
N ASN A 251 -19.73 -9.41 9.17
CA ASN A 251 -20.40 -10.65 9.55
C ASN A 251 -19.97 -11.18 10.92
N VAL A 252 -19.00 -10.53 11.58
CA VAL A 252 -18.54 -10.93 12.90
C VAL A 252 -19.57 -10.53 13.94
N SER A 253 -20.26 -11.53 14.49
CA SER A 253 -21.10 -11.40 15.68
C SER A 253 -20.32 -11.84 16.91
N PHE A 254 -20.35 -11.02 17.96
CA PHE A 254 -19.84 -11.44 19.27
C PHE A 254 -21.01 -11.97 20.09
N PRO A 255 -20.92 -13.18 20.69
CA PRO A 255 -21.93 -13.65 21.63
C PRO A 255 -22.08 -12.62 22.76
N ARG A 256 -23.33 -12.34 23.13
CA ARG A 256 -23.68 -11.43 24.23
C ARG A 256 -23.48 -12.10 25.58
#